data_AF-A0A7W5AFI2-F1
#
_entry.id   AF-A0A7W5AFI2-F1
#
_cell.length_a   1.000
_cell.length_b   1.000
_cell.length_c   1.000
_cell.angle_alpha   90.00
_cell.angle_beta   90.00
_cell.angle_gamma   90.00
#
_symmetry.space_group_name_H-M   'P 1'
#
loop_
_entity.id
_entity.type
_entity.pdbx_description
1 polymer ?
#
loop_
_entity_poly.entity_id
_entity_poly.type
_entity_poly.pdbx_seq_one_letter_code
_entity_poly.pdbx_strand_id
1 'polypeptide(L)'
;MRQVDPVARRQSELRLRVGEHLDAGEMLHAALWVARESGLSTIARITRWEGALEGRLGFGGAGPTASPPRALEGTAAEMDRHLPDPAAPAALALTDAHLLLFAADAEPPDARPPDARLPDARLPDARLPDARPPGLRDRLRLAGRRMLGRAEPPPLPRLELLWQCPRTALASVGVSDPEGALALGFVDGSSLSVVAPAMLAVPFAEAARRSRDDRKGGIDERYDLP
;
A
#
# COMPACT_ATOMS: atom_id res chain seq x y z
N MET A 1 -32.02 -6.29 13.09
CA MET A 1 -31.07 -5.25 12.63
C MET A 1 -29.87 -5.97 12.03
N ARG A 2 -29.56 -5.80 10.74
CA ARG A 2 -28.38 -6.45 10.13
C ARG A 2 -27.13 -5.73 10.64
N GLN A 3 -26.23 -6.46 11.29
CA GLN A 3 -24.93 -5.94 11.70
C GLN A 3 -24.14 -5.62 10.43
N VAL A 4 -23.88 -4.33 10.17
CA VAL A 4 -23.08 -3.91 9.02
C VAL A 4 -21.64 -4.38 9.26
N ASP A 5 -21.05 -5.02 8.25
CA ASP A 5 -19.66 -5.48 8.32
C ASP A 5 -18.73 -4.28 8.57
N PRO A 6 -17.95 -4.26 9.66
CA PRO A 6 -17.05 -3.15 9.96
C PRO A 6 -16.00 -2.91 8.87
N VAL A 7 -15.60 -3.95 8.12
CA VAL A 7 -14.65 -3.81 7.01
C VAL A 7 -15.30 -3.03 5.86
N ALA A 8 -16.53 -3.38 5.49
CA ALA A 8 -17.28 -2.67 4.47
C ALA A 8 -17.50 -1.21 4.85
N ARG A 9 -17.84 -0.93 6.12
CA ARG A 9 -18.01 0.45 6.62
C ARG A 9 -16.71 1.26 6.48
N ARG A 10 -15.57 0.70 6.91
CA ARG A 10 -14.26 1.38 6.78
C ARG A 10 -13.86 1.57 5.33
N GLN A 11 -14.16 0.61 4.47
CA GLN A 11 -13.88 0.69 3.05
C GLN A 11 -14.70 1.80 2.37
N SER A 12 -15.98 1.95 2.74
CA SER A 12 -16.82 3.05 2.28
C SER A 12 -16.30 4.41 2.75
N GLU A 13 -15.90 4.52 4.02
CA GLU A 13 -15.34 5.74 4.57
C GLU A 13 -14.01 6.12 3.88
N LEU A 14 -13.14 5.14 3.63
CA LEU A 14 -11.90 5.35 2.88
C LEU A 14 -12.18 5.89 1.47
N ARG A 15 -13.15 5.32 0.76
CA ARG A 15 -13.54 5.79 -0.58
C ARG A 15 -14.07 7.21 -0.58
N LEU A 16 -14.85 7.59 0.44
CA LEU A 16 -15.33 8.96 0.60
C LEU A 16 -14.17 9.92 0.78
N ARG A 17 -13.21 9.60 1.66
CA ARG A 17 -12.02 10.42 1.90
C ARG A 17 -11.15 10.57 0.67
N VAL A 18 -10.87 9.48 -0.04
CA VAL A 18 -10.11 9.54 -1.30
C VAL A 18 -10.83 10.41 -2.32
N GLY A 19 -12.17 10.33 -2.38
CA GLY A 19 -13.01 11.17 -3.23
C GLY A 19 -12.83 12.68 -3.04
N GLU A 20 -12.43 13.12 -1.84
CA GLU A 20 -12.13 14.53 -1.54
C GLU A 20 -10.86 15.04 -2.26
N HIS A 21 -10.00 14.12 -2.73
CA HIS A 21 -8.74 14.43 -3.42
C HIS A 21 -8.79 14.21 -4.94
N LEU A 22 -9.93 13.79 -5.49
CA LEU A 22 -10.05 13.51 -6.92
C LEU A 22 -10.33 14.79 -7.71
N ASP A 23 -9.77 14.86 -8.90
CA ASP A 23 -10.09 15.93 -9.83
C ASP A 23 -11.55 15.81 -10.33
N ALA A 24 -12.11 16.92 -10.79
CA ALA A 24 -13.48 16.94 -11.32
C ALA A 24 -13.63 16.00 -12.52
N GLY A 25 -14.47 14.97 -12.38
CA GLY A 25 -14.73 13.96 -13.42
C GLY A 25 -13.82 12.72 -13.33
N GLU A 26 -12.83 12.71 -12.44
CA GLU A 26 -12.01 11.53 -12.16
C GLU A 26 -12.82 10.49 -11.37
N MET A 27 -12.71 9.22 -11.76
CA MET A 27 -13.49 8.12 -11.18
C MET A 27 -12.62 7.21 -10.32
N LEU A 28 -13.02 7.01 -9.06
CA LEU A 28 -12.37 6.06 -8.16
C LEU A 28 -12.75 4.61 -8.50
N HIS A 29 -11.80 3.83 -8.99
CA HIS A 29 -12.01 2.41 -9.25
C HIS A 29 -11.86 1.57 -7.98
N ALA A 30 -10.77 1.76 -7.24
CA ALA A 30 -10.50 1.01 -6.01
C ALA A 30 -9.67 1.84 -5.03
N ALA A 31 -9.79 1.52 -3.74
CA ALA A 31 -8.92 2.03 -2.70
C ALA A 31 -8.68 0.90 -1.69
N LEU A 32 -7.56 0.88 -0.98
CA LEU A 32 -7.35 -0.03 0.14
C LEU A 32 -6.29 0.52 1.10
N TRP A 33 -6.25 -0.02 2.30
CA TRP A 33 -5.17 0.24 3.25
C TRP A 33 -3.97 -0.66 2.93
N VAL A 34 -2.80 -0.04 2.81
CA VAL A 34 -1.49 -0.70 2.65
C VAL A 34 -0.61 -0.41 3.86
N ALA A 35 0.29 -1.35 4.15
CA ALA A 35 1.41 -1.15 5.04
C ALA A 35 2.70 -1.62 4.37
N ARG A 36 3.81 -1.00 4.75
CA ARG A 36 5.14 -1.50 4.38
C ARG A 36 5.37 -2.83 5.09
N GLU A 37 6.00 -3.78 4.42
CA GLU A 37 6.34 -5.07 5.03
C GLU A 37 7.47 -4.88 6.05
N SER A 38 7.12 -4.79 7.34
CA SER A 38 8.12 -4.67 8.41
C SER A 38 8.91 -5.97 8.53
N GLY A 39 10.19 -5.95 8.13
CA GLY A 39 11.13 -7.05 8.39
C GLY A 39 11.80 -7.61 7.14
N LEU A 40 11.31 -7.27 5.95
CA LEU A 40 12.12 -7.36 4.74
C LEU A 40 12.81 -6.00 4.60
N SER A 41 14.09 -5.95 4.98
CA SER A 41 14.96 -4.85 4.60
C SER A 41 14.70 -4.54 3.13
N THR A 42 14.48 -3.27 2.83
CA THR A 42 14.26 -2.62 1.53
C THR A 42 15.42 -2.82 0.54
N ILE A 43 15.92 -4.04 0.42
CA ILE A 43 16.12 -4.64 -0.88
C ILE A 43 14.74 -5.22 -1.18
N ALA A 44 13.72 -4.39 -1.37
CA ALA A 44 13.18 -4.21 -2.72
C ALA A 44 13.85 -5.25 -3.62
N ARG A 45 13.23 -6.43 -3.72
CA ARG A 45 13.32 -7.17 -4.96
C ARG A 45 12.72 -6.21 -6.00
N ILE A 46 13.50 -5.21 -6.41
CA ILE A 46 13.57 -4.74 -7.78
C ILE A 46 14.16 -5.93 -8.54
N THR A 47 13.51 -7.10 -8.43
CA THR A 47 13.48 -8.03 -9.52
C THR A 47 12.76 -7.23 -10.57
N ARG A 48 13.56 -6.64 -11.47
CA ARG A 48 13.18 -6.58 -12.87
C ARG A 48 12.40 -7.86 -13.12
N TRP A 49 11.10 -7.73 -13.34
CA TRP A 49 10.22 -8.88 -13.50
C TRP A 49 10.78 -9.73 -14.64
N GLU A 50 11.48 -10.81 -14.31
CA GLU A 50 12.09 -11.74 -15.28
C GLU A 50 11.05 -12.72 -15.86
N GLY A 51 9.77 -12.51 -15.58
CA GLY A 51 8.67 -13.39 -16.00
C GLY A 51 8.19 -13.22 -17.44
N ALA A 52 9.01 -12.76 -18.39
CA ALA A 52 8.58 -12.66 -19.79
C ALA A 52 9.67 -12.79 -20.86
N LEU A 53 10.89 -13.23 -20.52
CA LEU A 53 11.95 -13.50 -21.50
C LEU A 53 12.56 -14.90 -21.30
N GLU A 54 11.74 -15.90 -20.90
CA GLU A 54 12.05 -17.31 -21.15
C GLU A 54 11.95 -17.57 -22.66
N GLY A 55 12.98 -17.19 -23.42
CA GLY A 55 12.96 -17.40 -24.86
C GLY A 55 14.24 -17.12 -25.63
N ARG A 56 15.37 -16.81 -25.00
CA ARG A 56 16.61 -16.59 -25.76
C ARG A 56 17.90 -16.85 -24.97
N LEU A 57 18.08 -18.11 -24.54
CA LEU A 57 19.41 -18.59 -24.16
C LEU A 57 20.22 -18.85 -25.42
N GLY A 58 21.12 -17.92 -25.72
CA GLY A 58 22.10 -18.06 -26.79
C GLY A 58 23.19 -17.02 -26.65
N PHE A 59 24.29 -17.42 -26.01
CA PHE A 59 25.69 -17.17 -26.35
C PHE A 59 26.57 -16.89 -25.13
N GLY A 60 27.46 -17.84 -24.86
CA GLY A 60 28.63 -17.66 -24.04
C GLY A 60 29.57 -16.65 -24.69
N GLY A 61 29.96 -15.64 -23.93
CA GLY A 61 30.95 -14.66 -24.31
C GLY A 61 31.43 -13.95 -23.06
N ALA A 62 32.65 -14.29 -22.63
CA ALA A 62 33.30 -13.66 -21.49
C ALA A 62 33.57 -12.17 -21.76
N GLY A 63 33.14 -11.31 -20.84
CA GLY A 63 33.44 -9.87 -20.76
C GLY A 63 32.22 -9.08 -20.25
N PRO A 64 32.32 -7.75 -20.05
CA PRO A 64 33.38 -6.92 -19.49
C PRO A 64 33.08 -6.57 -18.01
N THR A 65 33.96 -5.85 -17.34
CA THR A 65 33.77 -5.28 -16.00
C THR A 65 32.42 -4.55 -15.87
N ALA A 66 31.45 -5.21 -15.25
CA ALA A 66 30.13 -4.66 -15.01
C ALA A 66 30.27 -3.42 -14.10
N SER A 67 30.04 -2.23 -14.67
CA SER A 67 29.78 -1.05 -13.86
C SER A 67 28.65 -1.38 -12.90
N PRO A 68 28.76 -1.01 -11.60
CA PRO A 68 27.67 -1.26 -10.65
C PRO A 68 26.39 -0.68 -11.28
N PRO A 69 25.28 -1.43 -11.29
CA PRO A 69 24.04 -0.95 -11.86
C PRO A 69 23.74 0.39 -11.19
N ARG A 70 23.76 1.49 -11.97
CA ARG A 70 23.28 2.77 -11.49
C ARG A 70 21.89 2.49 -10.94
N ALA A 71 21.70 2.78 -9.65
CA ALA A 71 20.42 2.56 -8.97
C ALA A 71 19.37 3.27 -9.82
N LEU A 72 18.62 2.50 -10.59
CA LEU A 72 17.60 3.02 -11.49
C LEU A 72 16.52 3.60 -10.59
N GLU A 73 16.46 4.92 -10.56
CA GLU A 73 15.35 5.71 -10.01
C GLU A 73 14.10 5.39 -10.84
N GLY A 74 13.50 4.22 -10.59
CA GLY A 74 12.23 3.83 -11.19
C GLY A 74 11.05 4.33 -10.36
N THR A 75 9.87 4.35 -10.97
CA THR A 75 8.60 4.72 -10.34
C THR A 75 8.36 3.94 -9.04
N ALA A 76 8.70 2.65 -9.00
CA ALA A 76 8.60 1.83 -7.79
C ALA A 76 9.51 2.33 -6.65
N ALA A 77 10.75 2.72 -6.97
CA ALA A 77 11.70 3.22 -5.99
C ALA A 77 11.29 4.59 -5.47
N GLU A 78 10.72 5.44 -6.33
CA GLU A 78 10.12 6.70 -5.92
C GLU A 78 8.94 6.46 -4.97
N MET A 79 7.99 5.61 -5.34
CA MET A 79 6.86 5.25 -4.49
C MET A 79 7.30 4.68 -3.13
N ASP A 80 8.30 3.80 -3.09
CA ASP A 80 8.81 3.23 -1.84
C ASP A 80 9.42 4.29 -0.90
N ARG A 81 10.03 5.37 -1.42
CA ARG A 81 10.52 6.49 -0.59
C ARG A 81 9.38 7.27 0.08
N HIS A 82 8.20 7.26 -0.54
CA HIS A 82 7.01 7.92 -0.02
C HIS A 82 6.13 7.00 0.84
N LEU A 83 6.41 5.68 0.89
CA LEU A 83 5.71 4.79 1.81
C LEU A 83 6.06 5.18 3.25
N PRO A 84 5.07 5.45 4.11
CA PRO A 84 5.34 5.76 5.50
C PRO A 84 5.90 4.54 6.22
N ASP A 85 6.41 4.76 7.43
CA ASP A 85 6.88 3.70 8.32
C ASP A 85 5.86 2.55 8.38
N PRO A 86 6.26 1.26 8.38
CA PRO A 86 5.32 0.14 8.52
C PRO A 86 4.36 0.24 9.72
N ALA A 87 4.69 1.02 10.75
CA ALA A 87 3.81 1.30 11.88
C ALA A 87 2.66 2.29 11.55
N ALA A 88 2.81 3.10 10.51
CA ALA A 88 1.85 4.10 10.09
C ALA A 88 0.96 3.58 8.94
N PRO A 89 -0.38 3.70 9.05
CA PRO A 89 -1.28 3.26 8.00
C PRO A 89 -1.18 4.19 6.77
N ALA A 90 -1.12 3.60 5.58
CA ALA A 90 -1.23 4.31 4.31
C ALA A 90 -2.42 3.80 3.50
N ALA A 91 -3.01 4.65 2.68
CA ALA A 91 -4.03 4.23 1.73
C ALA A 91 -3.49 4.31 0.30
N LEU A 92 -3.77 3.28 -0.48
CA LEU A 92 -3.49 3.22 -1.91
C LEU A 92 -4.81 3.33 -2.66
N ALA A 93 -4.92 4.27 -3.60
CA ALA A 93 -6.10 4.45 -4.43
C ALA A 93 -5.75 4.39 -5.91
N LEU A 94 -6.68 3.82 -6.68
CA LEU A 94 -6.61 3.68 -8.11
C LEU A 94 -7.79 4.39 -8.75
N THR A 95 -7.48 5.35 -9.61
CA THR A 95 -8.45 6.08 -10.41
C THR A 95 -8.29 5.74 -11.89
N ASP A 96 -9.13 6.31 -12.74
CA ASP A 96 -8.99 6.22 -14.19
C ASP A 96 -7.74 6.96 -14.72
N ALA A 97 -7.27 7.99 -14.01
CA ALA A 97 -6.13 8.82 -14.41
C ALA A 97 -4.84 8.54 -13.63
N HIS A 98 -4.91 8.11 -12.37
CA HIS A 98 -3.78 8.04 -11.45
C HIS A 98 -3.77 6.81 -10.52
N LEU A 99 -2.57 6.51 -10.02
CA LEU A 99 -2.34 5.72 -8.81
C LEU A 99 -1.89 6.69 -7.72
N LEU A 100 -2.62 6.75 -6.62
CA LEU A 100 -2.43 7.71 -5.53
C LEU A 100 -2.05 6.98 -4.24
N LEU A 101 -1.06 7.51 -3.52
CA LEU A 101 -0.65 7.05 -2.21
C LEU A 101 -0.91 8.15 -1.18
N PHE A 102 -1.64 7.80 -0.13
CA PHE A 102 -1.98 8.69 0.96
C PHE A 102 -1.36 8.21 2.28
N ALA A 103 -0.87 9.14 3.09
CA ALA A 103 -0.68 8.90 4.52
C ALA A 103 -1.99 9.18 5.24
N ALA A 104 -2.31 8.32 6.21
CA ALA A 104 -3.19 8.74 7.28
C ALA A 104 -2.43 9.72 8.17
N ASP A 105 -2.92 10.95 8.29
CA ASP A 105 -2.41 11.88 9.28
C ASP A 105 -2.62 11.25 10.66
N ALA A 106 -1.52 10.82 11.26
CA ALA A 106 -1.51 10.39 12.64
C ALA A 106 -1.52 11.67 13.50
N GLU A 107 -2.58 12.47 13.39
CA GLU A 107 -2.80 13.59 14.27
C GLU A 107 -2.69 12.99 15.68
N PRO A 108 -1.66 13.35 16.48
CA PRO A 108 -1.51 12.77 17.79
C PRO A 108 -2.83 13.09 18.49
N PRO A 109 -3.56 12.06 18.99
CA PRO A 109 -4.84 12.31 19.64
C PRO A 109 -4.55 13.38 20.68
N ASP A 110 -5.19 14.54 20.56
CA ASP A 110 -4.91 15.79 21.29
C ASP A 110 -4.74 15.50 22.78
N ALA A 111 -3.55 15.03 23.10
CA ALA A 111 -3.19 14.50 24.38
C ALA A 111 -2.65 15.74 25.05
N ARG A 112 -3.58 16.62 25.44
CA ARG A 112 -3.38 17.31 26.70
C ARG A 112 -3.00 16.21 27.67
N PRO A 113 -1.74 16.14 28.14
CA PRO A 113 -1.42 15.19 29.18
C PRO A 113 -2.46 15.44 30.27
N PRO A 114 -3.21 14.41 30.73
CA PRO A 114 -4.03 14.61 31.90
C PRO A 114 -3.09 15.18 32.95
N ASP A 115 -3.45 16.31 33.57
CA ASP A 115 -2.70 16.95 34.65
C ASP A 115 -2.53 15.92 35.78
N ALA A 116 -1.54 15.05 35.61
CA ALA A 116 -1.19 14.02 36.55
C ALA A 116 -0.37 14.76 37.60
N ARG A 117 -1.07 15.28 38.61
CA ARG A 117 -0.47 15.56 39.90
C ARG A 117 0.21 14.27 40.35
N LEU A 118 1.53 14.19 40.15
CA LEU A 118 2.37 13.10 40.63
C LEU A 118 2.16 12.97 42.14
N PRO A 119 1.59 11.87 42.65
CA PRO A 119 1.74 11.56 44.06
C PRO A 119 3.18 11.08 44.27
N ASP A 120 3.87 11.64 45.26
CA ASP A 120 5.18 11.20 45.73
C ASP A 120 5.13 9.73 46.18
N ALA A 121 5.35 8.80 45.26
CA ALA A 121 5.41 7.37 45.55
C ALA A 121 6.88 6.91 45.46
N ARG A 122 7.45 6.57 46.61
CA ARG A 122 8.75 5.90 46.73
C ARG A 122 8.71 4.57 45.97
N LEU A 123 9.56 4.43 44.96
CA LEU A 123 9.74 3.21 44.17
C LEU A 123 10.31 2.07 45.04
N PRO A 124 9.65 0.89 45.12
CA PRO A 124 10.30 -0.31 45.59
C PRO A 124 11.16 -0.93 44.47
N ASP A 125 12.36 -1.41 44.83
CA ASP A 125 13.27 -2.14 43.95
C ASP A 125 12.60 -3.43 43.42
N ALA A 126 12.10 -3.41 42.19
CA ALA A 126 11.58 -4.58 41.50
C ALA A 126 12.50 -4.96 40.34
N ARG A 127 13.06 -6.17 40.43
CA ARG A 127 13.85 -6.81 39.36
C ARG A 127 12.98 -6.96 38.10
N LEU A 128 13.42 -6.38 36.98
CA LEU A 128 12.75 -6.55 35.68
C LEU A 128 12.88 -8.02 35.22
N PRO A 129 11.77 -8.69 34.85
CA PRO A 129 11.84 -9.91 34.07
C PRO A 129 12.16 -9.58 32.60
N ASP A 130 12.96 -10.44 31.95
CA ASP A 130 13.28 -10.36 30.52
C ASP A 130 12.01 -10.52 29.67
N ALA A 131 11.37 -9.39 29.32
CA ALA A 131 10.23 -9.37 28.42
C ALA A 131 10.73 -9.35 26.97
N ARG A 132 10.72 -10.51 26.32
CA ARG A 132 10.96 -10.64 24.88
C ARG A 132 9.88 -9.83 24.13
N PRO A 133 10.23 -8.89 23.23
CA PRO A 133 9.22 -8.10 22.53
C PRO A 133 8.32 -9.01 21.67
N PRO A 134 7.01 -8.75 21.63
CA PRO A 134 6.07 -9.54 20.82
C PRO A 134 6.43 -9.42 19.34
N GLY A 135 6.35 -10.54 18.62
CA GLY A 135 6.61 -10.60 17.19
C GLY A 135 5.60 -9.79 16.37
N LEU A 136 5.92 -9.51 15.11
CA LEU A 136 5.07 -8.72 14.21
C LEU A 136 3.62 -9.23 14.13
N ARG A 137 3.44 -10.56 14.05
CA ARG A 137 2.11 -11.18 14.05
C ARG A 137 1.31 -10.84 15.30
N ASP A 138 1.93 -10.83 16.46
CA ASP A 138 1.26 -10.49 17.72
C ASP A 138 0.89 -9.00 17.74
N ARG A 139 1.73 -8.13 17.16
CA ARG A 139 1.43 -6.70 17.02
C ARG A 139 0.28 -6.44 16.04
N LEU A 140 0.25 -7.09 14.88
CA LEU A 140 -0.86 -7.00 13.92
C LEU A 140 -2.15 -7.58 14.50
N ARG A 141 -2.05 -8.69 15.23
CA ARG A 141 -3.19 -9.29 15.93
C ARG A 141 -3.68 -8.41 17.08
N LEU A 142 -2.80 -7.71 17.79
CA LEU A 142 -3.16 -6.72 18.81
C LEU A 142 -3.78 -5.47 18.19
N ALA A 143 -3.24 -4.97 17.07
CA ALA A 143 -3.80 -3.84 16.32
C ALA A 143 -5.20 -4.19 15.81
N GLY A 144 -5.36 -5.37 15.20
CA GLY A 144 -6.66 -5.92 14.80
C GLY A 144 -7.62 -6.05 15.99
N ARG A 145 -7.17 -6.57 17.15
CA ARG A 145 -8.00 -6.65 18.36
C ARG A 145 -8.37 -5.29 18.94
N ARG A 146 -7.47 -4.31 18.93
CA ARG A 146 -7.78 -2.93 19.36
C ARG A 146 -8.79 -2.25 18.43
N MET A 147 -8.79 -2.62 17.14
CA MET A 147 -9.77 -2.13 16.18
C MET A 147 -11.11 -2.85 16.25
N LEU A 148 -11.14 -4.13 16.63
CA LEU A 148 -12.35 -4.96 16.62
C LEU A 148 -13.03 -5.12 17.99
N GLY A 149 -12.36 -4.76 19.10
CA GLY A 149 -12.89 -4.87 20.47
C GLY A 149 -13.49 -3.60 21.04
N ARG A 150 -13.48 -2.48 20.31
CA ARG A 150 -14.09 -1.20 20.73
C ARG A 150 -15.49 -1.05 20.13
N ALA A 151 -16.41 -0.50 20.92
CA ALA A 151 -17.83 -0.32 20.60
C ALA A 151 -18.10 0.51 19.32
N GLU A 152 -17.12 1.26 18.82
CA GLU A 152 -17.14 1.85 17.49
C GLU A 152 -15.69 2.12 17.08
N PRO A 153 -15.24 1.76 15.87
CA PRO A 153 -13.94 2.19 15.40
C PRO A 153 -13.93 3.73 15.33
N PRO A 154 -12.85 4.40 15.79
CA PRO A 154 -12.74 5.84 15.64
C PRO A 154 -12.85 6.21 14.15
N PRO A 155 -13.36 7.41 13.82
CA PRO A 155 -13.40 7.89 12.45
C PRO A 155 -12.01 7.84 11.83
N LEU A 156 -11.95 7.63 10.51
CA LEU A 156 -10.69 7.58 9.80
C LEU A 156 -10.00 8.95 9.93
N PRO A 157 -8.67 8.95 10.14
CA PRO A 157 -7.88 10.17 10.10
C PRO A 157 -7.99 10.84 8.73
N ARG A 158 -7.61 12.12 8.68
CA ARG A 158 -7.48 12.83 7.40
C ARG A 158 -6.42 12.16 6.55
N LEU A 159 -6.66 12.13 5.24
CA LEU A 159 -5.70 11.60 4.28
C LEU A 159 -4.90 12.76 3.71
N GLU A 160 -3.58 12.58 3.64
CA GLU A 160 -2.69 13.51 2.96
C GLU A 160 -2.08 12.81 1.76
N LEU A 161 -2.22 13.42 0.58
CA LEU A 161 -1.63 12.88 -0.65
C LEU A 161 -0.10 12.98 -0.55
N LEU A 162 0.57 11.84 -0.49
CA LEU A 162 2.03 11.78 -0.40
C LEU A 162 2.70 11.62 -1.74
N TRP A 163 2.06 10.86 -2.64
CA TRP A 163 2.65 10.52 -3.92
C TRP A 163 1.56 10.19 -4.94
N GLN A 164 1.82 10.55 -6.20
CA GLN A 164 0.93 10.28 -7.32
C GLN A 164 1.72 9.84 -8.55
N CYS A 165 1.11 8.96 -9.33
CA CYS A 165 1.68 8.45 -10.57
C CYS A 165 0.58 8.35 -11.63
N PRO A 166 0.84 8.72 -12.90
CA PRO A 166 -0.10 8.47 -13.98
C PRO A 166 -0.50 6.99 -14.05
N ARG A 167 -1.78 6.71 -14.23
CA ARG A 167 -2.32 5.36 -14.38
C ARG A 167 -1.65 4.61 -15.54
N THR A 168 -1.24 5.32 -16.58
CA THR A 168 -0.48 4.78 -17.73
C THR A 168 0.85 4.14 -17.34
N ALA A 169 1.48 4.58 -16.24
CA ALA A 169 2.75 4.04 -15.80
C ALA A 169 2.60 2.72 -15.03
N LEU A 170 1.40 2.35 -14.58
CA LEU A 170 1.13 1.07 -13.92
C LEU A 170 0.85 -0.03 -14.96
N ALA A 171 1.85 -0.88 -15.17
CA ALA A 171 1.85 -1.94 -16.18
C ALA A 171 1.14 -3.23 -15.72
N SER A 172 1.26 -3.60 -14.46
CA SER A 172 0.64 -4.81 -13.91
C SER A 172 0.29 -4.65 -12.43
N VAL A 173 -0.76 -5.34 -12.02
CA VAL A 173 -1.11 -5.52 -10.60
C VAL A 173 -1.40 -6.99 -10.36
N GLY A 174 -0.72 -7.57 -9.38
CA GLY A 174 -0.86 -8.95 -8.95
C GLY A 174 -1.06 -9.04 -7.45
N VAL A 175 -1.61 -10.15 -7.00
CA VAL A 175 -1.64 -10.53 -5.58
C VAL A 175 -0.78 -11.78 -5.45
N SER A 176 0.26 -11.70 -4.64
CA SER A 176 1.15 -12.81 -4.32
C SER A 176 0.74 -13.41 -2.98
N ASP A 177 0.69 -14.74 -2.95
CA ASP A 177 0.48 -15.58 -1.77
C ASP A 177 -0.88 -15.45 -1.06
N PRO A 178 -1.24 -16.43 -0.19
CA PRO A 178 -2.41 -16.30 0.68
C PRO A 178 -2.31 -15.13 1.67
N GLU A 179 -1.13 -14.54 1.83
CA GLU A 179 -0.88 -13.44 2.78
C GLU A 179 -1.33 -12.07 2.27
N GLY A 180 -1.65 -11.94 0.97
CA GLY A 180 -2.25 -10.72 0.41
C GLY A 180 -1.25 -9.64 0.00
N ALA A 181 -0.01 -10.02 -0.34
CA ALA A 181 0.96 -9.07 -0.86
C ALA A 181 0.50 -8.57 -2.24
N LEU A 182 0.37 -7.25 -2.40
CA LEU A 182 0.00 -6.60 -3.65
C LEU A 182 1.27 -6.22 -4.41
N ALA A 183 1.52 -6.89 -5.52
CA ALA A 183 2.63 -6.59 -6.42
C ALA A 183 2.19 -5.59 -7.49
N LEU A 184 2.86 -4.44 -7.54
CA LEU A 184 2.70 -3.37 -8.52
C LEU A 184 3.88 -3.41 -9.48
N GLY A 185 3.63 -3.59 -10.77
CA GLY A 185 4.63 -3.51 -11.83
C GLY A 185 4.42 -2.25 -12.67
N PHE A 186 5.50 -1.54 -12.97
CA PHE A 186 5.48 -0.28 -13.71
C PHE A 186 6.08 -0.44 -15.11
N VAL A 187 5.73 0.48 -16.02
CA VAL A 187 6.15 0.45 -17.44
C VAL A 187 7.66 0.62 -17.64
N ASP A 188 8.34 1.23 -16.67
CA ASP A 188 9.80 1.37 -16.63
C ASP A 188 10.51 0.05 -16.24
N GLY A 189 9.74 -1.01 -15.97
CA GLY A 189 10.22 -2.32 -15.54
C GLY A 189 10.49 -2.43 -14.05
N SER A 190 10.27 -1.35 -13.29
CA SER A 190 10.37 -1.37 -11.83
C SER A 190 9.14 -2.05 -11.21
N SER A 191 9.29 -2.63 -10.03
CA SER A 191 8.21 -3.30 -9.31
C SER A 191 8.29 -3.03 -7.82
N LEU A 192 7.12 -2.98 -7.16
CA LEU A 192 6.96 -2.76 -5.73
C LEU A 192 5.98 -3.78 -5.16
N SER A 193 6.29 -4.35 -4.00
CA SER A 193 5.35 -5.18 -3.24
C SER A 193 4.92 -4.43 -1.98
N VAL A 194 3.62 -4.37 -1.73
CA VAL A 194 3.04 -3.78 -0.52
C VAL A 194 2.11 -4.77 0.16
N VAL A 195 2.05 -4.73 1.50
CA VAL A 195 1.17 -5.64 2.24
C VAL A 195 -0.22 -5.05 2.31
N ALA A 196 -1.21 -5.83 1.91
CA ALA A 196 -2.62 -5.47 2.01
C ALA A 196 -3.44 -6.67 2.53
N PRO A 197 -4.59 -6.45 3.18
CA PRO A 197 -5.50 -7.55 3.47
C PRO A 197 -5.93 -8.24 2.17
N ALA A 198 -5.75 -9.57 2.06
CA ALA A 198 -6.04 -10.32 0.84
C ALA A 198 -7.46 -10.09 0.29
N MET A 199 -8.45 -9.95 1.19
CA MET A 199 -9.85 -9.65 0.83
C MET A 199 -10.05 -8.31 0.11
N LEU A 200 -9.11 -7.37 0.27
CA LEU A 200 -9.11 -6.06 -0.40
C LEU A 200 -8.13 -6.03 -1.58
N ALA A 201 -7.01 -6.75 -1.47
CA ALA A 201 -5.99 -6.82 -2.52
C ALA A 201 -6.54 -7.42 -3.83
N VAL A 202 -7.35 -8.48 -3.76
CA VAL A 202 -7.92 -9.13 -4.95
C VAL A 202 -8.88 -8.20 -5.72
N PRO A 203 -9.92 -7.60 -5.10
CA PRO A 203 -10.78 -6.63 -5.80
C PRO A 203 -10.01 -5.44 -6.38
N PHE A 204 -8.96 -4.99 -5.72
CA PHE A 204 -8.12 -3.90 -6.21
C PHE A 204 -7.34 -4.32 -7.46
N ALA A 205 -6.71 -5.50 -7.45
CA ALA A 205 -6.01 -6.03 -8.61
C ALA A 205 -6.96 -6.27 -9.80
N GLU A 206 -8.18 -6.74 -9.55
CA GLU A 206 -9.22 -6.88 -10.59
C GLU A 206 -9.64 -5.54 -11.17
N ALA A 207 -9.89 -4.54 -10.32
CA ALA A 207 -10.23 -3.18 -10.76
C ALA A 207 -9.11 -2.57 -11.61
N ALA A 208 -7.85 -2.81 -11.23
CA ALA A 208 -6.69 -2.40 -12.02
C ALA A 208 -6.66 -3.04 -13.41
N ARG A 209 -6.99 -4.33 -13.52
CA ARG A 209 -7.05 -5.02 -14.81
C ARG A 209 -8.18 -4.50 -15.69
N ARG A 210 -9.40 -4.38 -15.13
CA ARG A 210 -10.57 -3.87 -15.88
C ARG A 210 -10.34 -2.46 -16.44
N SER A 211 -9.85 -1.55 -15.60
CA SER A 211 -9.52 -0.17 -15.99
C SER A 211 -8.50 -0.11 -17.15
N ARG A 212 -7.62 -1.11 -17.28
CA ARG A 212 -6.68 -1.21 -18.40
C ARG A 212 -7.34 -1.67 -19.69
N ASP A 213 -8.27 -2.62 -19.59
CA ASP A 213 -8.95 -3.21 -20.75
C ASP A 213 -9.93 -2.22 -21.39
N ASP A 214 -10.66 -1.45 -20.58
CA ASP A 214 -11.57 -0.39 -21.04
C ASP A 214 -10.84 0.65 -21.93
N ARG A 215 -9.57 0.91 -21.64
CA ARG A 215 -8.76 1.88 -22.39
C ARG A 215 -8.24 1.33 -23.73
N LYS A 216 -8.12 0.00 -23.88
CA LYS A 216 -7.73 -0.61 -25.16
C LYS A 216 -8.90 -0.63 -26.15
N GLY A 217 -10.13 -0.79 -25.66
CA GLY A 217 -11.33 -0.87 -26.51
C GLY A 217 -11.67 0.43 -27.25
N GLY A 218 -11.34 1.59 -26.69
CA GLY A 218 -11.72 2.90 -27.27
C GLY A 218 -10.88 3.39 -28.45
N ILE A 219 -9.82 2.68 -28.85
CA ILE A 219 -8.90 3.14 -29.91
C ILE A 219 -9.25 2.54 -31.28
N ASP A 220 -9.91 1.37 -31.33
CA ASP A 220 -10.20 0.66 -32.59
C ASP A 220 -11.48 1.17 -33.31
N GLU A 221 -12.40 1.84 -32.61
CA GLU A 221 -13.69 2.25 -33.21
C GLU A 221 -13.62 3.53 -34.07
N ARG A 222 -12.45 4.16 -34.24
CA ARG A 222 -12.30 5.40 -35.04
C ARG A 222 -11.77 5.21 -36.46
N TYR A 223 -11.57 3.98 -36.91
CA TYR A 223 -11.09 3.69 -38.28
C TYR A 223 -12.09 2.84 -39.08
N ASP A 224 -13.33 3.30 -39.17
CA ASP A 224 -14.23 2.88 -40.24
C ASP A 224 -15.16 4.06 -40.59
N LEU A 225 -14.63 5.01 -41.34
CA LEU A 225 -15.43 5.98 -42.08
C LEU A 225 -15.01 5.92 -43.55
N PRO A 226 -15.94 5.58 -44.46
CA PRO A 226 -15.71 5.48 -45.91
C PRO A 226 -15.51 6.84 -46.59
#